data_AF-A0A4V5TKH1-F1
#
_entry.id   AF-A0A4V5TKH1-F1
#
_cell.length_a   1.000
_cell.length_b   1.000
_cell.length_c   1.000
_cell.angle_alpha   90.00
_cell.angle_beta   90.00
_cell.angle_gamma   90.00
#
_symmetry.space_group_name_H-M   'P 1'
#
loop_
_entity.id
_entity.type
_entity.pdbx_description
1 polymer ?
#
loop_
_entity_poly.entity_id
_entity_poly.type
_entity_poly.pdbx_seq_one_letter_code
_entity_poly.pdbx_strand_id
1 'polypeptide(L)' 'MMNTDYPAKLDGVLSIGSINEKNKRSSFSAIGKIDYVFNGENVQSIGFVAFSVGFVAIPEVFVALPQVLLASPS' A
#
# COMPACT_ATOMS: atom_id res chain seq x y z
N MET A 1 -25.96 7.17 5.99
CA MET A 1 -25.97 5.70 6.10
C MET A 1 -24.59 5.25 6.57
N MET A 2 -24.54 4.26 7.47
CA MET A 2 -23.27 3.65 7.89
C MET A 2 -22.87 2.55 6.90
N ASN A 3 -21.59 2.46 6.54
CA ASN A 3 -21.04 1.56 5.54
C ASN A 3 -19.67 0.95 5.94
N THR A 4 -19.39 0.84 7.24
CA THR A 4 -18.25 0.02 7.70
C THR A 4 -18.50 -1.45 7.34
N ASP A 5 -17.56 -2.05 6.63
CA ASP A 5 -17.63 -3.44 6.18
C ASP A 5 -16.97 -4.43 7.14
N TYR A 6 -17.25 -5.72 6.94
CA TYR A 6 -16.54 -6.81 7.62
C TYR A 6 -15.12 -6.98 7.05
N PRO A 7 -14.10 -7.30 7.88
CA PRO A 7 -14.19 -7.65 9.30
C PRO A 7 -14.19 -6.45 10.27
N ALA A 8 -13.99 -5.22 9.78
CA ALA A 8 -13.88 -4.02 10.64
C ALA A 8 -15.15 -3.75 11.48
N LYS A 9 -16.31 -4.22 11.02
CA LYS A 9 -17.59 -4.16 11.73
C LYS A 9 -17.70 -5.12 12.93
N LEU A 10 -16.88 -6.17 13.03
CA LEU A 10 -16.97 -7.15 14.12
C LEU A 10 -16.53 -6.56 15.46
N ASP A 11 -17.21 -6.96 16.53
CA ASP A 11 -16.74 -6.67 17.89
C ASP A 11 -15.41 -7.37 18.14
N GLY A 12 -14.49 -6.68 18.84
CA GLY A 12 -13.13 -7.16 19.08
C GLY A 12 -12.12 -6.90 17.94
N VAL A 13 -12.56 -6.40 16.78
CA VAL A 13 -11.67 -5.90 15.71
C VAL A 13 -11.51 -4.39 15.83
N LEU A 14 -10.29 -3.89 15.83
CA LEU A 14 -10.02 -2.45 15.75
C LEU A 14 -10.30 -1.94 14.34
N SER A 15 -11.29 -1.08 14.20
CA SER A 15 -11.70 -0.44 12.96
C SER A 15 -10.97 0.89 12.80
N ILE A 16 -10.22 1.04 11.70
CA ILE A 16 -9.40 2.22 11.44
C ILE A 16 -9.98 3.03 10.28
N GLY A 17 -10.34 4.29 10.53
CA GLY A 17 -10.81 5.24 9.53
C GLY A 17 -9.67 6.05 8.90
N SER A 18 -9.93 6.62 7.73
CA SER A 18 -8.99 7.46 6.99
C SER A 18 -9.30 8.95 7.15
N ILE A 19 -8.28 9.73 7.46
CA ILE A 19 -8.27 11.20 7.40
C ILE A 19 -7.19 11.67 6.43
N ASN A 20 -7.25 12.94 6.05
CA ASN A 20 -6.20 13.62 5.28
C ASN A 20 -5.28 14.46 6.17
N GLU A 21 -4.27 15.08 5.56
CA GLU A 21 -3.30 15.96 6.22
C GLU A 21 -3.93 17.16 6.95
N LYS A 22 -5.18 17.51 6.63
CA LYS A 22 -5.94 18.59 7.26
C LYS A 22 -6.84 18.08 8.40
N ASN A 23 -6.64 16.84 8.86
CA ASN A 23 -7.45 16.15 9.86
C ASN A 23 -8.94 16.04 9.49
N LYS A 24 -9.26 16.07 8.20
CA LYS A 24 -10.63 15.86 7.72
C LYS A 24 -10.81 14.40 7.32
N ARG A 25 -11.97 13.81 7.62
CA ARG A 25 -12.34 12.47 7.15
C ARG A 25 -12.23 12.41 5.63
N SER A 26 -11.52 11.41 5.13
CA SER A 26 -11.43 11.14 3.70
C SER A 26 -12.82 10.86 3.13
N SER A 27 -13.10 11.33 1.91
CA SER A 27 -14.41 11.17 1.27
C SER A 27 -14.83 9.70 1.15
N PHE A 28 -13.84 8.82 0.90
CA PHE A 28 -14.00 7.38 0.76
C PHE A 28 -13.97 6.60 2.08
N SER A 29 -13.57 7.23 3.20
CA SER A 29 -13.52 6.52 4.49
C SER A 29 -14.91 6.06 4.87
N ALA A 30 -15.05 4.82 5.33
CA ALA A 30 -16.33 4.32 5.84
C ALA A 30 -16.84 5.18 7.01
N ILE A 31 -18.16 5.18 7.18
CA ILE A 31 -18.91 5.84 8.25
C ILE A 31 -19.59 4.72 9.05
N GLY A 32 -19.48 4.71 10.38
CA GLY A 32 -20.02 3.64 11.21
C GLY A 32 -19.11 3.32 12.39
N LYS A 33 -18.91 2.03 12.70
CA LYS A 33 -17.95 1.56 13.71
C LYS A 33 -16.53 1.93 13.29
N ILE A 34 -15.91 2.88 13.98
CA ILE A 34 -14.53 3.34 13.80
C ILE A 34 -13.97 3.59 15.20
N ASP A 35 -12.87 2.92 15.54
CA ASP A 35 -12.22 3.03 16.86
C ASP A 35 -11.12 4.10 16.83
N TYR A 36 -10.37 4.18 15.72
CA TYR A 36 -9.30 5.16 15.52
C TYR A 36 -9.30 5.71 14.10
N VAL A 37 -8.57 6.82 13.91
CA VAL A 37 -8.34 7.41 12.58
C VAL A 37 -6.86 7.70 12.36
N PHE A 38 -6.40 7.52 11.13
CA PHE A 38 -5.02 7.81 10.71
C PHE A 38 -4.99 8.46 9.32
N ASN A 39 -3.86 9.07 8.97
CA ASN A 39 -3.69 9.62 7.62
C ASN A 39 -3.67 8.46 6.60
N GLY A 40 -4.65 8.44 5.71
CA GLY A 40 -4.82 7.41 4.69
C GLY A 40 -4.87 7.96 3.26
N GLU A 41 -4.63 9.25 3.09
CA GLU A 41 -4.50 9.88 1.76
C GLU A 41 -3.02 10.09 1.42
N ASN A 42 -2.63 9.70 0.20
CA ASN A 42 -1.28 9.90 -0.34
C ASN A 42 -0.14 9.36 0.55
N VAL A 43 -0.37 8.20 1.18
CA VAL A 43 0.62 7.58 2.07
C VAL A 43 1.76 6.97 1.25
N GLN A 44 2.98 7.49 1.43
CA GLN A 44 4.17 6.90 0.83
C GLN A 44 4.43 5.51 1.43
N SER A 45 4.53 4.51 0.56
CA SER A 45 4.79 3.12 0.93
C SER A 45 5.91 2.55 0.08
N ILE A 46 6.54 1.49 0.56
CA ILE A 46 7.33 0.61 -0.30
C ILE A 46 6.40 0.00 -1.37
N GLY A 47 6.73 0.21 -2.64
CA GLY A 47 6.06 -0.42 -3.78
C GLY A 47 6.78 -1.71 -4.19
N PHE A 48 6.09 -2.59 -4.91
CA PHE A 48 6.69 -3.78 -5.51
C PHE A 48 7.82 -3.36 -6.48
N VAL A 49 9.06 -3.70 -6.15
CA VAL A 49 10.20 -3.52 -7.05
C VAL A 49 10.29 -4.76 -7.93
N ALA A 50 9.96 -4.62 -9.22
CA ALA A 50 10.20 -5.66 -10.20
C ALA A 50 11.70 -5.75 -10.49
N PHE A 51 12.34 -6.85 -10.11
CA PHE A 51 13.73 -7.13 -10.52
C PHE A 51 13.71 -7.74 -11.92
N SER A 52 14.35 -7.08 -12.88
CA SER A 52 14.68 -7.70 -14.17
C SER A 52 16.04 -8.39 -14.01
N VAL A 53 16.12 -9.69 -14.29
CA VAL A 53 17.39 -10.39 -14.41
C VAL A 53 17.90 -10.23 -15.84
N GLY A 54 18.95 -9.43 -16.00
CA GLY A 54 19.72 -9.38 -17.24
C GLY A 54 20.72 -10.53 -17.26
N PHE A 55 20.69 -11.36 -18.29
CA PHE A 55 21.72 -12.37 -18.54
C PHE A 55 22.77 -11.76 -19.48
N VAL A 56 24.03 -11.72 -19.04
CA VAL A 56 25.17 -11.41 -19.93
C VAL A 56 25.76 -12.75 -20.37
N ALA A 57 25.72 -13.03 -21.68
CA ALA A 57 26.37 -14.20 -22.25
C ALA A 57 27.87 -13.94 -22.39
N ILE A 58 28.66 -14.59 -21.53
CA ILE A 58 30.11 -14.76 -21.69
C ILE A 58 30.29 -16.22 -22.16
N PRO A 59 31.09 -16.52 -23.20
CA PRO A 59 30.99 -17.76 -23.98
C PRO A 59 31.02 -19.11 -23.23
N GLU A 60 31.35 -19.15 -21.93
CA GLU A 60 31.36 -20.40 -21.14
C GLU A 60 30.76 -20.27 -19.71
N VAL A 61 30.21 -19.11 -19.31
CA VAL A 61 29.69 -18.91 -17.95
C VAL A 61 28.41 -18.06 -17.95
N PHE A 62 27.33 -18.59 -17.38
CA PHE A 62 26.09 -17.85 -17.12
C PHE A 62 26.17 -17.19 -15.74
N VAL A 63 26.28 -15.86 -15.68
CA VAL A 63 26.21 -15.08 -14.44
C VAL A 63 24.91 -14.29 -14.41
N ALA A 64 24.04 -14.55 -13.44
CA ALA A 64 22.84 -13.76 -13.20
C ALA A 64 23.19 -12.52 -12.36
N LEU A 65 22.97 -11.32 -12.90
CA LEU A 65 23.14 -10.07 -12.15
C LEU A 65 21.74 -9.46 -11.87
N PRO A 66 21.38 -9.22 -10.60
CA PRO A 66 20.15 -8.51 -10.30
C PRO A 66 20.27 -7.04 -10.76
N GLN A 67 19.33 -6.58 -11.59
CA GLN A 67 19.20 -5.16 -11.94
C GLN A 67 18.03 -4.57 -11.15
N VAL A 68 18.28 -3.47 -10.43
CA VAL A 68 17.23 -2.71 -9.75
C VAL A 68 16.57 -1.79 -10.77
N LEU A 69 15.32 -2.09 -11.14
CA LEU A 69 14.51 -1.18 -11.95
C LEU A 69 13.73 -0.28 -10.99
N LEU A 70 14.19 0.97 -10.83
CA LEU A 70 13.42 2.00 -10.14
C LEU A 70 12.22 2.37 -11.03
N ALA A 71 11.07 1.73 -10.78
CA ALA A 71 9.81 2.21 -11.33
C ALA A 71 9.45 3.51 -10.60
N SER A 72 9.68 4.66 -11.24
CA SER A 72 9.18 5.94 -10.75
C SER A 72 7.65 5.88 -10.72
N PRO A 73 6.99 6.04 -9.56
CA PRO A 73 5.54 6.21 -9.54
C PRO A 73 5.22 7.54 -10.25
N SER A 74 4.40 7.44 -11.29
CA SER A 74 3.87 8.58 -12.07
C SER A 74 2.69 9.22 -11.34
#